data_AF-A0A835DTC0-F1
#
_entry.id   AF-A0A835DTC0-F1
#
_cell.length_a   1.000
_cell.length_b   1.000
_cell.length_c   1.000
_cell.angle_alpha   90.00
_cell.angle_beta   90.00
_cell.angle_gamma   90.00
#
_symmetry.space_group_name_H-M   'P 1'
#
loop_
_entity.id
_entity.type
_entity.pdbx_description
1 polymer ?
#
loop_
_entity_poly.entity_id
_entity_poly.type
_entity_poly.pdbx_seq_one_letter_code
_entity_poly.pdbx_strand_id
1 'polypeptide(L)'
;MKKRNISAWGVAVLCFVILMIFTPSIPQSQDYHDFADQRDFFGIPNTLNVVSNFPFLLIGVIGLILCHHGNYFRLSLAGELWGWTCFFVGVAVVAFGSSYYHLEPNDATLLWDRLPMTIAFTSIIAIFIIERVDEKKGMSSIIPLIMAGIISILFFDDLRPYALVQFVPCIAIPLMAILLPSMYTHSTYWLWAAGFYLLAKVEEAEDKVIYKWTHHIVSGHTLKHLCAAMVPVFLTLMLAKRSIEPERQSLLKTWKISWTKVKGSWFEVESKTCEYSNVSTVESP
;
A
#
# COMPACT_ATOMS: atom_id res chain seq x y z
N MET A 1 -20.47 -6.86 -23.12
CA MET A 1 -19.53 -6.36 -22.10
C MET A 1 -20.18 -6.01 -20.75
N LYS A 2 -21.40 -5.45 -20.67
CA LYS A 2 -22.16 -5.24 -19.41
C LYS A 2 -22.28 -6.49 -18.52
N LYS A 3 -22.55 -7.67 -19.11
CA LYS A 3 -22.69 -8.97 -18.40
C LYS A 3 -21.43 -9.41 -17.62
N ARG A 4 -20.22 -9.10 -18.12
CA ARG A 4 -18.96 -9.55 -17.49
C ARG A 4 -18.60 -8.77 -16.23
N ASN A 5 -19.05 -7.52 -16.11
CA ASN A 5 -18.79 -6.67 -14.94
C ASN A 5 -19.76 -6.96 -13.79
N ILE A 6 -21.04 -7.20 -14.10
CA ILE A 6 -22.03 -7.69 -13.11
C ILE A 6 -21.53 -9.02 -12.52
N SER A 7 -20.91 -9.87 -13.36
CA SER A 7 -20.33 -11.12 -12.93
C SER A 7 -19.16 -10.94 -11.94
N ALA A 8 -18.26 -9.97 -12.13
CA ALA A 8 -17.13 -9.78 -11.21
C ALA A 8 -17.55 -9.25 -9.83
N TRP A 9 -18.43 -8.24 -9.80
CA TRP A 9 -19.01 -7.75 -8.54
C TRP A 9 -19.86 -8.82 -7.86
N GLY A 10 -20.64 -9.57 -8.63
CA GLY A 10 -21.43 -10.69 -8.12
C GLY A 10 -20.56 -11.79 -7.50
N VAL A 11 -19.43 -12.14 -8.12
CA VAL A 11 -18.46 -13.09 -7.58
C VAL A 11 -17.83 -12.54 -6.30
N ALA A 12 -17.42 -11.27 -6.26
CA ALA A 12 -16.84 -10.67 -5.07
C ALA A 12 -17.83 -10.67 -3.88
N VAL A 13 -19.09 -10.31 -4.13
CA VAL A 13 -20.16 -10.37 -3.12
C VAL A 13 -20.42 -11.81 -2.67
N LEU A 14 -20.45 -12.77 -3.60
CA LEU A 14 -20.63 -14.18 -3.26
C LEU A 14 -19.48 -14.71 -2.40
N CYS A 15 -18.22 -14.41 -2.76
CA CYS A 15 -17.05 -14.78 -1.98
C CYS A 15 -17.09 -14.14 -0.58
N PHE A 16 -17.52 -12.87 -0.48
CA PHE A 16 -17.71 -12.20 0.79
C PHE A 16 -18.77 -12.91 1.65
N VAL A 17 -19.94 -13.22 1.08
CA VAL A 17 -21.02 -13.94 1.80
C VAL A 17 -20.56 -15.32 2.27
N ILE A 18 -19.87 -16.08 1.41
CA ILE A 18 -19.29 -17.39 1.78
C ILE A 18 -18.31 -17.21 2.94
N LEU A 19 -17.39 -16.24 2.87
CA LEU A 19 -16.46 -15.98 3.96
C LEU A 19 -17.19 -15.67 5.27
N MET A 20 -18.22 -14.83 5.23
CA MET A 20 -18.99 -14.46 6.42
C MET A 20 -19.76 -15.63 7.04
N ILE A 21 -20.23 -16.58 6.22
CA ILE A 21 -20.97 -17.78 6.68
C ILE A 21 -20.02 -18.85 7.25
N PHE A 22 -18.88 -19.09 6.60
CA PHE A 22 -18.03 -20.25 6.89
C PHE A 22 -16.84 -19.96 7.80
N THR A 23 -16.60 -18.71 8.20
CA THR A 23 -15.59 -18.36 9.19
C THR A 23 -16.25 -17.87 10.48
N PRO A 24 -15.65 -18.07 11.66
CA PRO A 24 -16.15 -17.48 12.90
C PRO A 24 -16.00 -15.95 12.86
N SER A 25 -16.88 -15.23 13.57
CA SER A 25 -16.72 -13.78 13.76
C SER A 25 -15.41 -13.48 14.48
N ILE A 26 -14.78 -12.36 14.12
CA ILE A 26 -13.55 -11.90 14.78
C ILE A 26 -13.94 -10.73 15.68
N PRO A 27 -14.08 -10.93 17.00
CA PRO A 27 -14.41 -9.83 17.90
C PRO A 27 -13.25 -8.84 18.03
N GLN A 28 -13.58 -7.61 18.38
CA GLN A 28 -12.60 -6.61 18.75
C GLN A 28 -11.99 -6.94 20.13
N SER A 29 -10.73 -7.39 20.14
CA SER A 29 -10.01 -7.62 21.39
C SER A 29 -9.76 -6.30 22.12
N GLN A 30 -10.00 -6.28 23.43
CA GLN A 30 -9.71 -5.11 24.27
C GLN A 30 -8.22 -4.94 24.54
N ASP A 31 -7.44 -6.03 24.46
CA ASP A 31 -5.97 -5.97 24.51
C ASP A 31 -5.38 -5.17 23.35
N TYR A 32 -6.16 -4.92 22.28
CA TYR A 32 -5.76 -4.06 21.16
C TYR A 32 -5.52 -2.60 21.59
N HIS A 33 -6.09 -2.17 22.72
CA HIS A 33 -5.89 -0.84 23.28
C HIS A 33 -4.69 -0.75 24.24
N ASP A 34 -4.12 -1.90 24.64
CA ASP A 34 -3.02 -1.99 25.61
C ASP A 34 -1.65 -1.89 24.92
N PHE A 35 -1.26 -0.65 24.58
CA PHE A 35 0.03 -0.36 23.94
C PHE A 35 1.22 -0.65 24.87
N ALA A 36 2.35 -1.02 24.29
CA ALA A 36 3.58 -1.25 25.02
C ALA A 36 4.16 0.03 25.64
N ASP A 37 4.13 1.13 24.88
CA ASP A 37 4.58 2.44 25.34
C ASP A 37 3.40 3.33 25.72
N GLN A 38 3.22 3.49 27.03
CA GLN A 38 2.19 4.31 27.64
C GLN A 38 2.74 5.57 28.31
N ARG A 39 3.99 5.94 27.99
CA ARG A 39 4.65 7.08 28.62
C ARG A 39 3.94 8.39 28.26
N ASP A 40 3.88 9.26 29.26
CA ASP A 40 3.43 10.64 29.12
C ASP A 40 4.66 11.55 29.08
N PHE A 41 4.75 12.33 28.01
CA PHE A 41 5.66 13.46 27.89
C PHE A 41 4.83 14.72 27.62
N PHE A 42 5.10 15.77 28.40
CA PHE A 42 4.46 17.08 28.26
C PHE A 42 2.92 17.07 28.42
N GLY A 43 2.36 16.12 29.17
CA GLY A 43 0.92 16.00 29.41
C GLY A 43 0.16 15.32 28.27
N ILE A 44 0.87 14.60 27.39
CA ILE A 44 0.30 13.86 26.27
C ILE A 44 0.42 12.36 26.60
N PRO A 45 -0.68 11.64 26.91
CA PRO A 45 -0.61 10.20 27.12
C PRO A 45 -0.19 9.47 25.83
N ASN A 46 0.48 8.33 25.96
CA ASN A 46 0.97 7.54 24.83
C ASN A 46 1.75 8.38 23.80
N THR A 47 2.59 9.32 24.26
CA THR A 47 3.04 10.45 23.42
C THR A 47 3.67 10.02 22.11
N LEU A 48 4.51 8.98 22.12
CA LEU A 48 5.18 8.53 20.90
C LEU A 48 4.20 7.95 19.88
N ASN A 49 3.12 7.29 20.32
CA ASN A 49 2.06 6.81 19.44
C ASN A 49 1.24 7.97 18.86
N VAL A 50 1.05 9.06 19.61
CA VAL A 50 0.39 10.28 19.13
C VAL A 50 1.27 11.03 18.12
N VAL A 51 2.51 11.37 18.49
CA VAL A 51 3.39 12.22 17.68
C VAL A 51 3.86 11.52 16.39
N SER A 52 4.03 10.20 16.41
CA SER A 52 4.42 9.43 15.23
C SER A 52 3.37 9.43 14.10
N ASN A 53 2.18 9.99 14.33
CA ASN A 53 1.18 10.23 13.30
C ASN A 53 1.42 11.50 12.46
N PHE A 54 2.26 12.44 12.93
CA PHE A 54 2.56 13.68 12.23
C PHE A 54 3.06 13.51 10.78
N PRO A 55 3.91 12.51 10.44
CA PRO A 55 4.33 12.26 9.07
C PRO A 55 3.18 12.03 8.10
N PHE A 56 2.07 11.42 8.52
CA PHE A 56 0.88 11.26 7.67
C PHE A 56 0.28 12.60 7.28
N LEU A 57 0.20 13.56 8.21
CA LEU A 57 -0.29 14.91 7.94
C LEU A 57 0.60 15.60 6.90
N LEU A 58 1.91 15.57 7.12
CA LEU A 58 2.88 16.20 6.23
C LEU A 58 2.77 15.66 4.80
N ILE A 59 2.83 14.34 4.64
CA ILE A 59 2.80 13.74 3.31
C ILE A 59 1.42 13.79 2.66
N GLY A 60 0.34 13.72 3.45
CA GLY A 60 -1.04 13.88 2.97
C GLY A 60 -1.26 15.29 2.40
N VAL A 61 -0.85 16.33 3.12
CA VAL A 61 -0.97 17.72 2.66
C VAL A 61 -0.09 17.98 1.43
N ILE A 62 1.17 17.54 1.43
CA ILE A 62 2.06 17.67 0.27
C ILE A 62 1.44 16.99 -0.95
N GLY A 63 0.95 15.75 -0.80
CA GLY A 63 0.29 15.02 -1.88
C GLY A 63 -0.94 15.74 -2.42
N LEU A 64 -1.80 16.28 -1.54
CA LEU A 64 -2.97 17.07 -1.96
C LEU A 64 -2.58 18.31 -2.75
N ILE A 65 -1.61 19.08 -2.28
CA ILE A 65 -1.13 20.27 -2.98
C ILE A 65 -0.62 19.88 -4.37
N LEU A 66 0.22 18.86 -4.47
CA LEU A 66 0.81 18.43 -5.73
C LEU A 66 -0.21 17.81 -6.71
N CYS A 67 -1.27 17.16 -6.21
CA CYS A 67 -2.39 16.69 -7.04
C CYS A 67 -3.08 17.84 -7.79
N HIS A 68 -3.20 19.00 -7.15
CA HIS A 68 -3.94 20.15 -7.69
C HIS A 68 -3.04 21.25 -8.26
N HIS A 69 -1.73 21.19 -8.04
CA HIS A 69 -0.79 22.20 -8.52
C HIS A 69 -0.28 21.87 -9.94
N GLY A 70 -0.72 22.64 -10.94
CA GLY A 70 -0.10 22.66 -12.28
C GLY A 70 0.00 21.30 -12.98
N ASN A 71 -0.88 20.35 -12.65
CA ASN A 71 -0.81 18.93 -13.05
C ASN A 71 0.58 18.29 -12.82
N TYR A 72 1.21 18.58 -11.69
CA TYR A 72 2.56 18.12 -11.36
C TYR A 72 2.70 16.59 -11.43
N PHE A 73 1.71 15.85 -10.92
CA PHE A 73 1.67 14.38 -10.97
C PHE A 73 1.26 13.78 -12.32
N ARG A 74 1.07 14.63 -13.34
CA ARG A 74 0.71 14.23 -14.71
C ARG A 74 -0.51 13.30 -14.73
N LEU A 75 -1.51 13.65 -13.93
CA LEU A 75 -2.80 12.97 -13.88
C LEU A 75 -3.49 13.25 -15.21
N SER A 76 -3.80 12.18 -15.95
CA SER A 76 -4.38 12.30 -17.29
C SER A 76 -5.89 12.09 -17.28
N LEU A 77 -6.41 11.39 -16.27
CA LEU A 77 -7.82 11.02 -16.17
C LEU A 77 -8.46 11.68 -14.96
N ALA A 78 -9.72 12.13 -15.10
CA ALA A 78 -10.46 12.74 -13.99
C ALA A 78 -10.57 11.79 -12.78
N GLY A 79 -10.76 10.49 -13.03
CA GLY A 79 -10.82 9.50 -11.95
C GLY A 79 -9.53 9.32 -11.18
N GLU A 80 -8.36 9.56 -11.80
CA GLU A 80 -7.09 9.55 -11.09
C GLU A 80 -7.04 10.73 -10.12
N LEU A 81 -7.42 11.92 -10.56
CA LEU A 81 -7.46 13.10 -9.68
C LEU A 81 -8.39 12.85 -8.49
N TRP A 82 -9.62 12.41 -8.72
CA TRP A 82 -10.56 12.09 -7.64
C TRP A 82 -10.02 11.03 -6.69
N GLY A 83 -9.50 9.91 -7.22
CA GLY A 83 -8.94 8.83 -6.41
C GLY A 83 -7.74 9.27 -5.57
N TRP A 84 -6.79 10.00 -6.16
CA TRP A 84 -5.59 10.47 -5.46
C TRP A 84 -5.93 11.56 -4.44
N THR A 85 -6.88 12.45 -4.74
CA THR A 85 -7.40 13.41 -3.75
C THR A 85 -8.03 12.68 -2.57
N CYS A 86 -8.92 11.71 -2.78
CA CYS A 86 -9.50 10.92 -1.69
C CYS A 86 -8.43 10.18 -0.88
N PHE A 87 -7.42 9.60 -1.54
CA PHE A 87 -6.30 8.95 -0.87
C PHE A 87 -5.53 9.91 0.04
N PHE A 88 -5.08 11.05 -0.48
CA PHE A 88 -4.28 11.99 0.31
C PHE A 88 -5.08 12.74 1.37
N VAL A 89 -6.38 12.98 1.15
CA VAL A 89 -7.30 13.44 2.23
C VAL A 89 -7.36 12.39 3.32
N GLY A 90 -7.61 11.12 2.96
CA GLY A 90 -7.61 10.01 3.92
C GLY A 90 -6.31 9.99 4.73
N VAL A 91 -5.15 9.99 4.08
CA VAL A 91 -3.83 10.03 4.72
C VAL A 91 -3.66 11.23 5.66
N ALA A 92 -4.03 12.44 5.23
CA ALA A 92 -3.93 13.62 6.10
C ALA A 92 -4.84 13.50 7.34
N VAL A 93 -6.04 12.94 7.16
CA VAL A 93 -7.02 12.77 8.25
C VAL A 93 -6.64 11.61 9.19
N VAL A 94 -5.90 10.59 8.72
CA VAL A 94 -5.32 9.54 9.59
C VAL A 94 -4.53 10.19 10.73
N ALA A 95 -3.78 11.25 10.46
CA ALA A 95 -2.99 11.90 11.50
C ALA A 95 -3.84 12.36 12.69
N PHE A 96 -5.05 12.88 12.43
CA PHE A 96 -5.96 13.34 13.48
C PHE A 96 -6.75 12.19 14.11
N GLY A 97 -7.33 11.31 13.30
CA GLY A 97 -8.11 10.17 13.78
C GLY A 97 -7.29 9.21 14.65
N SER A 98 -6.08 8.90 14.18
CA SER A 98 -5.14 8.03 14.90
C SER A 98 -4.60 8.69 16.16
N SER A 99 -4.25 9.99 16.11
CA SER A 99 -3.84 10.74 17.30
C SER A 99 -4.95 10.77 18.35
N TYR A 100 -6.21 10.98 17.95
CA TYR A 100 -7.34 10.97 18.88
C TYR A 100 -7.53 9.60 19.54
N TYR A 101 -7.42 8.52 18.76
CA TYR A 101 -7.41 7.16 19.31
C TYR A 101 -6.29 6.94 20.32
N HIS A 102 -5.06 7.41 20.03
CA HIS A 102 -3.94 7.21 20.95
C HIS A 102 -3.97 8.10 22.19
N LEU A 103 -4.66 9.25 22.14
CA LEU A 103 -4.90 10.07 23.32
C LEU A 103 -5.85 9.40 24.31
N GLU A 104 -6.89 8.73 23.80
CA GLU A 104 -7.89 8.04 24.63
C GLU A 104 -8.29 6.70 24.00
N PRO A 105 -7.48 5.64 24.19
CA PRO A 105 -7.69 4.37 23.50
C PRO A 105 -8.96 3.65 23.94
N ASN A 106 -9.93 3.50 23.04
CA ASN A 106 -11.12 2.69 23.20
C ASN A 106 -11.78 2.40 21.83
N ASP A 107 -12.81 1.55 21.79
CA ASP A 107 -13.50 1.18 20.56
C ASP A 107 -14.13 2.37 19.81
N ALA A 108 -14.63 3.37 20.53
CA ALA A 108 -15.26 4.55 19.92
C ALA A 108 -14.22 5.47 19.26
N THR A 109 -13.06 5.68 19.89
CA THR A 109 -11.97 6.47 19.32
C THR A 109 -11.25 5.69 18.20
N LEU A 110 -11.18 4.36 18.30
CA LEU A 110 -10.63 3.48 17.25
C LEU A 110 -11.41 3.58 15.93
N LEU A 111 -12.71 3.82 15.97
CA LEU A 111 -13.51 4.07 14.77
C LEU A 111 -12.95 5.24 13.94
N TRP A 112 -12.51 6.31 14.63
CA TRP A 112 -11.95 7.51 14.00
C TRP A 112 -10.54 7.28 13.42
N ASP A 113 -9.78 6.32 13.94
CA ASP A 113 -8.53 5.87 13.34
C ASP A 113 -8.81 5.05 12.06
N ARG A 114 -9.81 4.17 12.09
CA ARG A 114 -10.14 3.27 10.97
C ARG A 114 -10.80 3.97 9.79
N LEU A 115 -11.67 4.95 10.03
CA LEU A 115 -12.39 5.67 9.00
C LEU A 115 -11.46 6.26 7.91
N PRO A 116 -10.49 7.13 8.23
CA PRO A 116 -9.59 7.70 7.23
C PRO A 116 -8.71 6.64 6.55
N MET A 117 -8.28 5.60 7.28
CA MET A 117 -7.55 4.48 6.70
C MET A 117 -8.37 3.74 5.63
N THR A 118 -9.64 3.41 5.91
CA THR A 118 -10.49 2.72 4.93
C THR A 118 -10.73 3.55 3.67
N ILE A 119 -10.91 4.87 3.80
CA ILE A 119 -11.00 5.80 2.66
C ILE A 119 -9.71 5.74 1.83
N ALA A 120 -8.54 5.76 2.47
CA ALA A 120 -7.25 5.69 1.77
C ALA A 120 -7.06 4.36 1.02
N PHE A 121 -7.31 3.21 1.67
CA PHE A 121 -7.15 1.88 1.03
C PHE A 121 -8.08 1.68 -0.15
N THR A 122 -9.36 2.02 0.02
CA THR A 122 -10.37 1.84 -1.02
C THR A 122 -10.12 2.77 -2.20
N SER A 123 -9.65 3.99 -1.95
CA SER A 123 -9.22 4.93 -2.99
C SER A 123 -8.04 4.40 -3.80
N ILE A 124 -7.01 3.83 -3.15
CA ILE A 124 -5.88 3.21 -3.87
C ILE A 124 -6.35 2.06 -4.76
N ILE A 125 -7.24 1.19 -4.27
CA ILE A 125 -7.77 0.09 -5.10
C ILE A 125 -8.48 0.64 -6.34
N ALA A 126 -9.30 1.68 -6.17
CA ALA A 126 -9.98 2.31 -7.30
C ALA A 126 -8.98 2.89 -8.31
N ILE A 127 -7.95 3.62 -7.84
CA ILE A 127 -6.85 4.11 -8.69
C ILE A 127 -6.18 2.96 -9.43
N PHE A 128 -5.91 1.86 -8.75
CA PHE A 128 -5.24 0.72 -9.37
C PHE A 128 -6.08 0.09 -10.49
N ILE A 129 -7.40 0.04 -10.32
CA ILE A 129 -8.34 -0.40 -11.36
C ILE A 129 -8.32 0.57 -12.55
N ILE A 130 -8.27 1.90 -12.30
CA ILE A 130 -8.12 2.92 -13.35
C ILE A 130 -6.82 2.68 -14.13
N GLU A 131 -5.70 2.49 -13.43
CA GLU A 131 -4.36 2.46 -14.02
C GLU A 131 -3.99 1.14 -14.70
N ARG A 132 -4.67 0.04 -14.39
CA ARG A 132 -4.30 -1.31 -14.87
C ARG A 132 -5.40 -2.05 -15.60
N VAL A 133 -6.66 -1.72 -15.35
CA VAL A 133 -7.81 -2.47 -15.86
C VAL A 133 -8.60 -1.66 -16.88
N ASP A 134 -9.23 -0.58 -16.42
CA ASP A 134 -10.10 0.26 -17.26
C ASP A 134 -10.47 1.54 -16.52
N GLU A 135 -10.31 2.68 -17.20
CA GLU A 135 -10.62 4.02 -16.66
C GLU A 135 -12.07 4.13 -16.17
N LYS A 136 -13.05 3.77 -17.02
CA LYS A 136 -14.47 4.00 -16.73
C LYS A 136 -14.93 3.12 -15.56
N LYS A 137 -14.47 1.88 -15.52
CA LYS A 137 -14.77 0.97 -14.39
C LYS A 137 -14.11 1.44 -13.11
N GLY A 138 -12.85 1.87 -13.19
CA GLY A 138 -12.12 2.38 -12.05
C GLY A 138 -12.79 3.63 -11.45
N MET A 139 -13.13 4.61 -12.28
CA MET A 139 -13.87 5.81 -11.87
C MET A 139 -15.21 5.47 -11.22
N SER A 140 -16.01 4.58 -11.86
CA SER A 140 -17.29 4.15 -11.30
C SER A 140 -17.15 3.32 -10.02
N SER A 141 -15.96 2.79 -9.70
CA SER A 141 -15.71 1.98 -8.51
C SER A 141 -15.31 2.80 -7.27
N ILE A 142 -14.90 4.07 -7.43
CA ILE A 142 -14.46 4.92 -6.32
C ILE A 142 -15.54 5.01 -5.23
N ILE A 143 -16.75 5.45 -5.58
CA ILE A 143 -17.83 5.64 -4.61
C ILE A 143 -18.24 4.29 -3.96
N PRO A 144 -18.53 3.22 -4.73
CA PRO A 144 -18.88 1.92 -4.13
C PRO A 144 -17.80 1.37 -3.19
N LEU A 145 -16.51 1.49 -3.55
CA LEU A 145 -15.42 0.98 -2.71
C LEU A 145 -15.28 1.80 -1.43
N ILE A 146 -15.33 3.13 -1.50
CA ILE A 146 -15.29 3.99 -0.30
C ILE A 146 -16.48 3.68 0.62
N MET A 147 -17.69 3.58 0.07
CA MET A 147 -18.88 3.24 0.85
C MET A 147 -18.75 1.85 1.49
N ALA A 148 -18.23 0.85 0.77
CA ALA A 148 -17.96 -0.46 1.33
C ALA A 148 -16.93 -0.39 2.48
N GLY A 149 -15.89 0.45 2.34
CA GLY A 149 -14.92 0.74 3.41
C GLY A 149 -15.58 1.32 4.66
N ILE A 150 -16.39 2.37 4.51
CA ILE A 150 -17.11 3.01 5.61
C ILE A 150 -18.09 2.04 6.27
N ILE A 151 -18.86 1.28 5.47
CA ILE A 151 -19.79 0.28 6.00
C ILE A 151 -19.05 -0.82 6.76
N SER A 152 -17.85 -1.21 6.31
CA SER A 152 -17.08 -2.29 6.94
C SER A 152 -16.71 -2.03 8.40
N ILE A 153 -16.55 -0.77 8.80
CA ILE A 153 -16.16 -0.38 10.16
C ILE A 153 -17.35 -0.17 11.10
N LEU A 154 -18.58 -0.18 10.58
CA LEU A 154 -19.79 -0.09 11.39
C LEU A 154 -20.17 -1.43 12.05
N PHE A 155 -19.51 -2.53 11.65
CA PHE A 155 -19.66 -3.85 12.26
C PHE A 155 -18.74 -3.98 13.49
N PHE A 156 -19.10 -3.33 14.59
CA PHE A 156 -18.26 -3.28 15.80
C PHE A 156 -17.95 -4.66 16.40
N ASP A 157 -18.89 -5.60 16.31
CA ASP A 157 -18.75 -6.94 16.88
C ASP A 157 -17.97 -7.92 15.99
N ASP A 158 -17.71 -7.56 14.72
CA ASP A 158 -17.09 -8.45 13.75
C ASP A 158 -16.14 -7.70 12.81
N LEU A 159 -14.84 -7.90 13.01
CA LEU A 159 -13.79 -7.23 12.27
C LEU A 159 -13.55 -7.80 10.87
N ARG A 160 -14.16 -8.92 10.49
CA ARG A 160 -13.90 -9.55 9.18
C ARG A 160 -14.11 -8.61 7.99
N PRO A 161 -15.19 -7.81 7.90
CA PRO A 161 -15.37 -6.87 6.80
C PRO A 161 -14.24 -5.83 6.74
N TYR A 162 -13.85 -5.26 7.89
CA TYR A 162 -12.75 -4.30 7.97
C TYR A 162 -11.41 -4.95 7.63
N ALA A 163 -11.15 -6.17 8.11
CA ALA A 163 -9.94 -6.94 7.81
C ALA A 163 -9.81 -7.17 6.29
N LEU A 164 -10.90 -7.42 5.57
CA LEU A 164 -10.86 -7.51 4.11
C LEU A 164 -10.44 -6.20 3.46
N VAL A 165 -11.01 -5.07 3.89
CA VAL A 165 -10.62 -3.74 3.39
C VAL A 165 -9.15 -3.45 3.68
N GLN A 166 -8.63 -3.93 4.81
CA GLN A 166 -7.26 -3.69 5.23
C GLN A 166 -6.23 -4.61 4.54
N PHE A 167 -6.52 -5.91 4.41
CA PHE A 167 -5.54 -6.91 3.96
C PHE A 167 -5.66 -7.31 2.49
N VAL A 168 -6.86 -7.24 1.88
CA VAL A 168 -7.01 -7.53 0.45
C VAL A 168 -6.12 -6.63 -0.41
N PRO A 169 -6.02 -5.30 -0.17
CA PRO A 169 -5.11 -4.46 -0.93
C PRO A 169 -3.65 -4.87 -0.83
N CYS A 170 -3.22 -5.37 0.33
CA CYS A 170 -1.83 -5.79 0.55
C CYS A 170 -1.40 -6.96 -0.33
N ILE A 171 -2.35 -7.78 -0.75
CA ILE A 171 -2.12 -8.93 -1.65
C ILE A 171 -2.43 -8.54 -3.10
N ALA A 172 -3.57 -7.89 -3.31
CA ALA A 172 -4.06 -7.56 -4.64
C ALA A 172 -3.14 -6.55 -5.36
N ILE A 173 -2.68 -5.49 -4.67
CA ILE A 173 -1.85 -4.45 -5.28
C ILE A 173 -0.52 -5.03 -5.78
N PRO A 174 0.28 -5.77 -4.98
CA PRO A 174 1.51 -6.39 -5.48
C PRO A 174 1.28 -7.37 -6.62
N LEU A 175 0.27 -8.25 -6.48
CA LEU A 175 -0.02 -9.26 -7.49
C LEU A 175 -0.38 -8.60 -8.82
N MET A 176 -1.26 -7.60 -8.80
CA MET A 176 -1.63 -6.86 -9.98
C MET A 176 -0.47 -5.98 -10.50
N ALA A 177 0.39 -5.44 -9.64
CA ALA A 177 1.60 -4.69 -10.05
C ALA A 177 2.58 -5.56 -10.85
N ILE A 178 2.70 -6.83 -10.46
CA ILE A 178 3.59 -7.80 -11.09
C ILE A 178 2.99 -8.31 -12.41
N LEU A 179 1.71 -8.68 -12.38
CA LEU A 179 1.06 -9.40 -13.47
C LEU A 179 0.44 -8.50 -14.55
N LEU A 180 -0.15 -7.37 -14.17
CA LEU A 180 -0.88 -6.51 -15.09
C LEU A 180 0.03 -5.43 -15.69
N PRO A 181 -0.13 -5.12 -16.99
CA PRO A 181 0.67 -4.09 -17.62
C PRO A 181 0.21 -2.70 -17.17
N SER A 182 1.17 -1.81 -16.94
CA SER A 182 0.94 -0.47 -16.38
C SER A 182 0.73 0.59 -17.46
N MET A 183 -0.12 1.60 -17.19
CA MET A 183 -0.18 2.83 -17.99
C MET A 183 1.02 3.75 -17.75
N TYR A 184 1.67 3.63 -16.59
CA TYR A 184 2.76 4.51 -16.16
C TYR A 184 4.03 3.73 -15.80
N THR A 185 5.17 4.41 -15.94
CA THR A 185 6.48 3.93 -15.46
C THR A 185 6.53 3.82 -13.93
N HIS A 186 7.62 3.27 -13.38
CA HIS A 186 7.88 3.20 -11.93
C HIS A 186 6.90 2.33 -11.12
N SER A 187 6.28 1.32 -11.73
CA SER A 187 5.37 0.38 -11.05
C SER A 187 5.99 -0.34 -9.84
N THR A 188 7.32 -0.43 -9.76
CA THR A 188 8.04 -1.02 -8.63
C THR A 188 7.80 -0.31 -7.29
N TYR A 189 7.42 0.97 -7.29
CA TYR A 189 7.10 1.71 -6.06
C TYR A 189 5.85 1.16 -5.36
N TRP A 190 4.91 0.55 -6.11
CA TRP A 190 3.78 -0.15 -5.51
C TRP A 190 4.22 -1.34 -4.65
N LEU A 191 5.32 -2.00 -5.01
CA LEU A 191 5.89 -3.11 -4.24
C LEU A 191 6.60 -2.59 -2.98
N TRP A 192 7.31 -1.46 -3.07
CA TRP A 192 7.89 -0.79 -1.90
C TRP A 192 6.78 -0.36 -0.92
N ALA A 193 5.73 0.28 -1.42
CA ALA A 193 4.58 0.68 -0.62
C ALA A 193 3.95 -0.53 0.10
N ALA A 194 3.73 -1.65 -0.61
CA ALA A 194 3.20 -2.86 0.01
C ALA A 194 4.15 -3.48 1.04
N GLY A 195 5.47 -3.46 0.78
CA GLY A 195 6.48 -3.97 1.70
C GLY A 195 6.53 -3.19 3.01
N PHE A 196 6.50 -1.86 2.95
CA PHE A 196 6.47 -1.01 4.14
C PHE A 196 5.16 -1.13 4.93
N TYR A 197 4.03 -1.32 4.24
CA TYR A 197 2.78 -1.59 4.94
C TYR A 197 2.78 -2.96 5.66
N LEU A 198 3.33 -3.99 5.00
CA LEU A 198 3.49 -5.31 5.64
C LEU A 198 4.42 -5.22 6.85
N LEU A 199 5.53 -4.47 6.74
CA LEU A 199 6.42 -4.21 7.86
C LEU A 199 5.70 -3.53 9.02
N ALA A 200 4.89 -2.49 8.75
CA ALA A 200 4.09 -1.83 9.77
C ALA A 200 3.12 -2.81 10.48
N LYS A 201 2.59 -3.81 9.79
CA LYS A 201 1.72 -4.82 10.39
C LYS A 201 2.47 -5.81 11.28
N VAL A 202 3.71 -6.15 10.92
CA VAL A 202 4.58 -6.94 11.79
C VAL A 202 4.95 -6.12 13.04
N GLU A 203 5.28 -4.85 12.88
CA GLU A 203 5.61 -3.96 14.00
C GLU A 203 4.43 -3.74 14.95
N GLU A 204 3.19 -3.70 14.43
CA GLU A 204 1.96 -3.68 15.22
C GLU A 204 1.79 -4.95 16.06
N ALA A 205 2.01 -6.12 15.45
CA ALA A 205 1.85 -7.40 16.13
C ALA A 205 2.93 -7.62 17.21
N GLU A 206 4.14 -7.10 16.98
CA GLU A 206 5.31 -7.27 17.84
C GLU A 206 5.56 -6.06 18.76
N ASP A 207 4.54 -5.25 19.04
CA ASP A 207 4.67 -3.96 19.76
C ASP A 207 5.50 -4.06 21.04
N LYS A 208 5.12 -4.99 21.94
CA LYS A 208 5.78 -5.22 23.23
C LYS A 208 7.17 -5.84 23.07
N VAL A 209 7.37 -6.70 22.07
CA VAL A 209 8.66 -7.36 21.81
C VAL A 209 9.68 -6.35 21.32
N ILE A 210 9.29 -5.52 20.34
CA ILE A 210 10.11 -4.43 19.81
C ILE A 210 10.44 -3.44 20.92
N TYR A 211 9.45 -3.03 21.72
CA TYR A 211 9.68 -2.08 22.81
C TYR A 211 10.72 -2.60 23.82
N LYS A 212 10.70 -3.89 24.14
CA LYS A 212 11.72 -4.52 24.98
C LYS A 212 13.09 -4.53 24.31
N TRP A 213 13.17 -4.87 23.02
CA TRP A 213 14.44 -4.94 22.27
C TRP A 213 15.08 -3.58 22.07
N THR A 214 14.29 -2.52 21.94
CA THR A 214 14.78 -1.14 21.83
C THR A 214 15.10 -0.52 23.18
N HIS A 215 15.20 -1.33 24.25
CA HIS A 215 15.42 -0.87 25.63
C HIS A 215 14.40 0.18 26.09
N HIS A 216 13.14 0.02 25.69
CA HIS A 216 12.04 0.93 25.99
C HIS A 216 12.25 2.34 25.42
N ILE A 217 13.03 2.50 24.35
CA ILE A 217 13.21 3.79 23.66
C ILE A 217 12.04 4.04 22.71
N VAL A 218 11.69 3.06 21.87
CA VAL A 218 10.63 3.17 20.85
C VAL A 218 9.83 1.87 20.74
N SER A 219 8.50 1.95 20.71
CA SER A 219 7.64 0.78 20.61
C SER A 219 7.42 0.33 19.17
N GLY A 220 6.97 -0.92 18.98
CA GLY A 220 6.61 -1.39 17.65
C GLY A 220 5.44 -0.60 17.07
N HIS A 221 4.49 -0.16 17.89
CA HIS A 221 3.35 0.64 17.43
C HIS A 221 3.78 2.04 16.95
N THR A 222 4.77 2.65 17.59
CA THR A 222 5.39 3.89 17.11
C THR A 222 6.07 3.67 15.75
N LEU A 223 6.86 2.59 15.62
CA LEU A 223 7.51 2.25 14.35
C LEU A 223 6.50 1.94 13.24
N LYS A 224 5.40 1.26 13.57
CA LYS A 224 4.28 1.01 12.67
C LYS A 224 3.81 2.28 11.98
N HIS A 225 3.61 3.38 12.73
CA HIS A 225 3.14 4.63 12.14
C HIS A 225 4.15 5.19 11.16
N LEU A 226 5.44 5.17 11.50
CA LEU A 226 6.51 5.65 10.64
C LEU A 226 6.63 4.80 9.37
N CYS A 227 6.59 3.47 9.50
CA CYS A 227 6.62 2.55 8.36
C CYS A 227 5.38 2.66 7.49
N ALA A 228 4.19 2.78 8.07
CA ALA A 228 2.96 3.01 7.32
C ALA A 228 2.95 4.38 6.63
N ALA A 229 3.55 5.42 7.22
CA ALA A 229 3.70 6.73 6.59
C ALA A 229 4.65 6.70 5.37
N MET A 230 5.53 5.70 5.25
CA MET A 230 6.32 5.52 4.04
C MET A 230 5.50 5.11 2.83
N VAL A 231 4.31 4.51 3.01
CA VAL A 231 3.40 4.13 1.93
C VAL A 231 3.04 5.34 1.06
N PRO A 232 2.41 6.41 1.58
CA PRO A 232 2.15 7.61 0.79
C PRO A 232 3.44 8.32 0.32
N VAL A 233 4.58 8.18 1.01
CA VAL A 233 5.86 8.74 0.52
C VAL A 233 6.28 8.07 -0.79
N PHE A 234 6.32 6.74 -0.84
CA PHE A 234 6.67 6.02 -2.07
C PHE A 234 5.67 6.30 -3.19
N LEU A 235 4.37 6.38 -2.87
CA LEU A 235 3.36 6.71 -3.89
C LEU A 235 3.52 8.15 -4.40
N THR A 236 3.78 9.13 -3.54
CA THR A 236 4.09 10.51 -3.95
C THR A 236 5.34 10.57 -4.84
N LEU A 237 6.41 9.86 -4.49
CA LEU A 237 7.63 9.80 -5.31
C LEU A 237 7.38 9.14 -6.67
N MET A 238 6.57 8.09 -6.70
CA MET A 238 6.13 7.43 -7.93
C MET A 238 5.34 8.39 -8.82
N LEU A 239 4.37 9.10 -8.25
CA LEU A 239 3.58 10.11 -8.95
C LEU A 239 4.43 11.26 -9.49
N ALA A 240 5.44 11.72 -8.74
CA ALA A 240 6.33 12.79 -9.16
C ALA A 240 7.28 12.38 -10.30
N LYS A 241 7.72 11.12 -10.32
CA LYS A 241 8.73 10.62 -11.29
C LYS A 241 8.12 9.92 -12.50
N ARG A 242 6.84 9.54 -12.44
CA ARG A 242 6.23 8.74 -13.51
C ARG A 242 6.06 9.51 -14.82
N SER A 243 5.98 8.73 -15.88
CA SER A 243 5.63 9.14 -17.23
C SER A 243 4.70 8.09 -17.83
N ILE A 244 3.99 8.45 -18.89
CA ILE A 244 3.19 7.49 -19.66
C ILE A 244 4.14 6.42 -20.22
N GLU A 245 3.77 5.16 -20.04
CA GLU A 245 4.47 4.01 -20.62
C GLU A 245 3.81 3.72 -21.98
N PRO A 246 4.46 4.04 -23.12
CA PRO A 246 3.86 3.89 -24.44
C PRO A 246 3.62 2.42 -24.80
N GLU A 247 4.51 1.53 -24.35
CA GLU A 247 4.33 0.09 -24.46
C GLU A 247 3.88 -0.48 -23.11
N ARG A 248 2.57 -0.71 -22.95
CA ARG A 248 2.02 -1.31 -21.73
C ARG A 248 2.66 -2.68 -21.43
N GLN A 249 3.68 -2.70 -20.57
CA GLN A 249 4.40 -3.89 -20.13
C GLN A 249 4.17 -4.13 -18.63
N SER A 250 4.12 -5.39 -18.21
CA SER A 250 4.06 -5.78 -16.80
C SER A 250 5.46 -5.95 -16.22
N LEU A 251 5.62 -5.79 -14.91
CA LEU A 251 6.92 -5.98 -14.25
C LEU A 251 7.47 -7.39 -14.50
N LEU A 252 6.61 -8.41 -14.51
CA LEU A 252 7.01 -9.78 -14.82
C LEU A 252 7.64 -9.90 -16.22
N LYS A 253 7.07 -9.22 -17.22
CA LYS A 253 7.63 -9.21 -18.58
C LYS A 253 8.97 -8.46 -18.61
N THR A 254 9.05 -7.29 -17.98
CA THR A 254 10.27 -6.47 -17.90
C THR A 254 11.40 -7.25 -17.22
N TRP A 255 11.14 -7.90 -16.09
CA TRP A 255 12.13 -8.72 -15.39
C TRP A 255 12.54 -9.94 -16.20
N LYS A 256 11.62 -10.61 -16.89
CA LYS A 256 11.95 -11.73 -17.78
C LYS A 256 12.90 -11.29 -18.91
N ILE A 257 12.63 -10.15 -19.55
CA ILE A 257 13.50 -9.58 -20.59
C ILE A 257 14.88 -9.22 -20.02
N SER A 258 14.91 -8.54 -18.86
CA SER A 258 16.16 -8.20 -18.18
C SER A 258 16.98 -9.44 -17.84
N TRP A 259 16.34 -10.49 -17.32
CA TRP A 259 16.99 -11.76 -16.99
C TRP A 259 17.56 -12.43 -18.24
N THR A 260 16.83 -12.45 -19.36
CA THR A 260 17.35 -13.00 -20.62
C THR A 260 18.51 -12.20 -21.17
N LYS A 261 18.49 -10.86 -21.06
CA LYS A 261 19.59 -9.99 -21.49
C LYS A 261 20.84 -10.19 -20.65
N VAL A 262 20.67 -10.27 -19.32
CA VAL A 262 21.76 -10.60 -18.40
C VAL A 262 22.34 -11.96 -18.77
N LYS A 263 21.51 -13.02 -18.85
CA LYS A 263 21.98 -14.36 -19.21
C LYS A 263 22.71 -14.41 -20.57
N GLY A 264 22.19 -13.71 -21.58
CA GLY A 264 22.86 -13.57 -22.88
C GLY A 264 24.22 -12.88 -22.77
N SER A 265 24.30 -11.78 -22.00
CA SER A 265 25.56 -11.10 -21.72
C SER A 265 26.56 -11.98 -20.96
N TRP A 266 26.11 -12.81 -20.01
CA TRP A 266 26.97 -13.77 -19.32
C TRP A 266 27.54 -14.81 -20.28
N PHE A 267 26.72 -15.40 -21.15
CA PHE A 267 27.21 -16.35 -22.16
C PHE A 267 28.14 -15.71 -23.19
N GLU A 268 27.91 -14.46 -23.58
CA GLU A 268 28.79 -13.72 -24.50
C GLU A 268 30.12 -13.32 -23.84
N VAL A 269 30.11 -13.03 -22.53
CA VAL A 269 31.34 -12.82 -21.74
C VAL A 269 32.10 -14.13 -21.59
N GLU A 270 31.42 -15.23 -21.27
CA GLU A 270 32.02 -16.56 -21.11
C GLU A 270 32.63 -17.07 -22.43
N SER A 271 31.96 -16.86 -23.58
CA SER A 271 32.52 -17.18 -24.90
C SER A 271 33.74 -16.33 -25.25
N LYS A 272 33.74 -15.03 -24.92
CA LYS A 272 34.91 -14.15 -25.13
C LYS A 272 36.10 -14.51 -24.22
N THR A 273 35.85 -15.00 -23.00
CA THR A 273 36.92 -15.54 -22.15
C THR A 273 37.44 -16.91 -22.59
N CYS A 274 36.63 -17.72 -23.27
CA CYS A 274 37.07 -19.02 -23.81
C CYS A 274 37.83 -18.93 -25.15
N GLU A 275 37.76 -17.81 -25.90
CA GLU A 275 38.45 -17.67 -27.19
C GLU A 275 39.94 -17.25 -27.10
N TYR A 276 40.50 -17.04 -25.90
CA TYR A 276 41.92 -16.70 -25.74
C TYR A 276 42.72 -17.79 -25.02
N SER A 277 42.99 -18.92 -25.68
CA SER A 277 44.07 -19.83 -25.25
C SER A 277 44.69 -20.73 -26.32
N ASN A 278 44.45 -20.51 -27.62
CA ASN A 278 45.18 -21.24 -28.67
C ASN A 278 46.25 -20.34 -29.30
N VAL A 279 47.35 -20.14 -28.56
CA VAL A 279 48.61 -19.66 -29.17
C VAL A 279 49.28 -20.87 -29.83
N SER A 280 49.35 -20.84 -31.16
CA SER A 280 50.08 -21.82 -31.97
C SER A 280 51.59 -21.72 -31.69
N THR A 281 52.16 -22.76 -31.09
CA THR A 281 53.61 -22.97 -31.08
C THR A 281 54.06 -23.36 -32.48
N VAL A 282 54.69 -22.42 -33.19
CA VAL A 282 55.41 -22.69 -34.43
C VAL A 282 56.77 -23.26 -34.03
N GLU A 283 56.97 -24.56 -34.27
CA GLU A 283 58.30 -25.18 -34.33
C GLU A 283 59.08 -24.62 -35.52
N SER A 284 60.37 -24.35 -35.32
CA SER A 284 61.37 -24.11 -36.38
C SER A 284 62.78 -24.28 -35.77
N PRO A 285 63.78 -24.68 -36.56
CA PRO A 285 64.24 -26.06 -36.80
C PRO A 285 65.45 -26.47 -35.94
#